data_AF-A0AAD8AR72-F1
#
_entry.id   AF-A0AAD8AR72-F1
#
_cell.length_a   1.000
_cell.length_b   1.000
_cell.length_c   1.000
_cell.angle_alpha   90.00
_cell.angle_beta   90.00
_cell.angle_gamma   90.00
#
_symmetry.space_group_name_H-M   'P 1'
#
loop_
_entity.id
_entity.type
_entity.pdbx_description
1 polymer ?
#
loop_
_entity_poly.entity_id
_entity_poly.type
_entity_poly.pdbx_seq_one_letter_code
_entity_poly.pdbx_strand_id
1 'polypeptide(L)'
;MDGNYQKALADLLEAIDLRDQLVKEIKLAPPEKIREGQLLIQEMTKKIDESEQALAAEYEAFQTHARAVDALRDEAKSSTDEELRLLRLHFKENPDDMKELQKIIEEEFPEK
;
A
#
# COMPACT_ATOMS: atom_id res chain seq x y z
N MET A 1 -0.98 -3.46 4.34
CA MET A 1 -1.04 -4.30 3.14
C MET A 1 -2.36 -5.00 3.15
N ASP A 2 -3.11 -4.90 2.05
CA ASP A 2 -4.43 -5.50 1.93
C ASP A 2 -4.35 -7.02 2.11
N GLY A 3 -5.30 -7.63 2.83
CA GLY A 3 -5.26 -9.06 3.17
C GLY A 3 -5.17 -9.97 1.93
N ASN A 4 -5.61 -9.46 0.78
CA ASN A 4 -5.51 -10.12 -0.52
C ASN A 4 -4.07 -10.24 -1.04
N TYR A 5 -3.22 -9.22 -0.87
CA TYR A 5 -1.82 -9.25 -1.33
C TYR A 5 -1.00 -10.27 -0.55
N GLN A 6 -1.15 -10.28 0.78
CA GLN A 6 -0.43 -11.23 1.63
C GLN A 6 -0.84 -12.67 1.37
N LYS A 7 -2.14 -12.91 1.10
CA LYS A 7 -2.63 -14.22 0.69
C LYS A 7 -2.06 -14.64 -0.66
N ALA A 8 -2.13 -13.77 -1.67
CA ALA A 8 -1.61 -14.08 -3.00
C ALA A 8 -0.09 -14.35 -2.99
N LEU A 9 0.67 -13.62 -2.16
CA LEU A 9 2.09 -13.88 -1.95
C LEU A 9 2.33 -15.25 -1.29
N ALA A 10 1.53 -15.62 -0.28
CA ALA A 10 1.64 -16.92 0.37
C ALA A 10 1.33 -18.07 -0.61
N ASP A 11 0.25 -17.95 -1.39
CA ASP A 11 -0.17 -18.93 -2.39
C ASP A 11 0.93 -19.10 -3.48
N LEU A 12 1.58 -18.01 -3.89
CA LEU A 12 2.69 -18.05 -4.84
C LEU A 12 3.93 -18.76 -4.27
N LEU A 13 4.30 -18.47 -3.02
CA LEU A 13 5.42 -19.14 -2.36
C LEU A 13 5.16 -20.65 -2.22
N GLU A 14 3.93 -21.06 -1.89
CA GLU A 14 3.54 -22.47 -1.86
C GLU A 14 3.67 -23.11 -3.25
N ALA A 15 3.25 -22.43 -4.32
CA ALA A 15 3.41 -22.92 -5.70
C ALA A 15 4.89 -23.10 -6.10
N ILE A 16 5.77 -22.18 -5.66
CA ILE A 16 7.22 -22.28 -5.87
C ILE A 16 7.80 -23.50 -5.16
N ASP A 17 7.43 -23.70 -3.89
CA ASP A 17 7.88 -24.84 -3.10
C ASP A 17 7.43 -26.17 -3.74
N LEU A 18 6.17 -26.25 -4.19
CA LEU A 18 5.64 -27.42 -4.89
C LEU A 18 6.38 -27.67 -6.21
N ARG A 19 6.68 -26.63 -6.99
CA ARG A 19 7.49 -26.74 -8.22
C ARG A 19 8.87 -27.30 -7.91
N ASP A 20 9.53 -26.78 -6.88
CA ASP A 20 10.88 -27.21 -6.50
C ASP A 20 10.91 -28.67 -6.00
N GLN A 21 9.87 -29.10 -5.31
CA GLN A 21 9.67 -30.51 -4.94
C GLN A 21 9.49 -31.38 -6.18
N LEU A 22 8.61 -31.00 -7.11
CA LEU A 22 8.37 -31.73 -8.35
C LEU A 22 9.64 -31.83 -9.23
N VAL A 23 10.46 -30.78 -9.27
CA VAL A 23 11.78 -30.80 -9.97
C VAL A 23 12.75 -31.82 -9.36
N LYS A 24 12.66 -32.09 -8.05
CA LYS A 24 13.48 -33.12 -7.39
C LYS A 24 12.90 -34.51 -7.67
N GLU A 25 11.58 -34.66 -7.54
CA GLU A 25 10.88 -35.93 -7.72
C GLU A 25 10.93 -36.45 -9.16
N ILE A 26 10.81 -35.56 -10.16
CA ILE A 26 10.84 -35.94 -11.58
C ILE A 26 12.16 -36.65 -11.96
N LYS A 27 13.26 -36.35 -11.26
CA LYS A 27 14.57 -36.99 -11.50
C LYS A 27 14.60 -38.45 -11.06
N LEU A 28 13.67 -38.86 -10.20
CA LEU A 28 13.52 -40.22 -9.70
C LEU A 28 12.49 -41.03 -10.51
N ALA A 29 11.77 -40.39 -11.44
CA ALA A 29 10.75 -41.02 -12.25
C ALA A 29 11.34 -41.90 -13.38
N PRO A 30 10.57 -42.87 -13.91
CA PRO A 30 10.97 -43.64 -15.08
C PRO A 30 11.24 -42.74 -16.30
N PRO A 31 12.18 -43.08 -17.20
CA PRO A 31 12.59 -42.22 -18.32
C PRO A 31 11.43 -41.74 -19.21
N GLU A 32 10.45 -42.61 -19.48
CA GLU A 32 9.24 -42.26 -20.21
C GLU A 32 8.41 -41.12 -19.57
N LYS A 33 8.47 -40.95 -18.25
CA LYS A 33 7.72 -39.92 -17.50
C LYS A 33 8.50 -38.64 -17.26
N ILE A 34 9.83 -38.67 -17.36
CA ILE A 34 10.68 -37.49 -17.16
C ILE A 34 10.34 -36.40 -18.17
N ARG A 35 10.22 -36.75 -19.46
CA ARG A 35 9.98 -35.75 -20.52
C ARG A 35 8.63 -35.06 -20.37
N GLU A 36 7.58 -35.81 -20.08
CA GLU A 36 6.22 -35.28 -19.90
C GLU A 36 6.17 -34.35 -18.68
N GLY A 37 6.72 -34.76 -17.53
CA GLY A 37 6.68 -33.91 -16.35
C GLY A 37 7.64 -32.72 -16.40
N GLN A 38 8.74 -32.78 -17.16
CA GLN A 38 9.57 -31.59 -17.44
C GLN A 38 8.79 -30.51 -18.19
N LEU A 39 7.93 -30.86 -19.14
CA LEU A 39 7.08 -29.90 -19.84
C LEU A 39 6.06 -29.26 -18.89
N LEU A 40 5.42 -30.05 -18.02
CA LEU A 40 4.49 -29.53 -17.02
C LEU A 40 5.17 -28.60 -16.01
N ILE A 41 6.39 -28.93 -15.57
CA ILE A 41 7.20 -28.08 -14.69
C ILE A 41 7.55 -26.76 -15.38
N GLN A 42 7.86 -26.78 -16.69
CA GLN A 42 8.12 -25.56 -17.45
C GLN A 42 6.88 -24.68 -17.56
N GLU A 43 5.71 -25.24 -17.84
CA GLU A 43 4.45 -24.49 -17.86
C GLU A 43 4.13 -23.89 -16.49
N MET A 44 4.35 -24.64 -15.41
CA MET A 44 4.15 -24.14 -14.05
C MET A 44 5.14 -23.03 -13.71
N THR A 45 6.41 -23.17 -14.09
CA THR A 45 7.42 -22.12 -13.91
C THR A 45 7.00 -20.84 -14.62
N LYS A 46 6.51 -20.93 -15.86
CA LYS A 46 6.01 -19.75 -16.59
C LYS A 46 4.86 -19.05 -15.86
N LYS A 47 3.91 -19.81 -15.31
CA LYS A 47 2.78 -19.25 -14.55
C LYS A 47 3.21 -18.60 -13.23
N ILE A 48 4.23 -19.18 -12.57
CA ILE A 48 4.86 -18.58 -11.38
C ILE A 48 5.50 -17.25 -11.76
N ASP A 49 6.29 -17.20 -12.83
CA ASP A 49 6.95 -15.97 -13.29
C ASP A 49 5.92 -14.87 -13.63
N GLU A 50 4.82 -15.22 -14.30
CA GLU A 50 3.71 -14.29 -14.60
C GLU A 50 3.05 -13.76 -13.32
N SER A 51 2.87 -14.62 -12.30
CA SER A 51 2.28 -14.25 -11.02
C SER A 51 3.21 -13.38 -10.17
N GLU A 52 4.52 -13.68 -10.18
CA GLU A 52 5.56 -12.85 -9.56
C GLU A 52 5.56 -11.43 -10.14
N GLN A 53 5.51 -11.31 -11.46
CA GLN A 53 5.46 -10.01 -12.15
C GLN A 53 4.19 -9.22 -11.79
N ALA A 54 3.04 -9.88 -11.73
CA ALA A 54 1.79 -9.24 -11.35
C ALA A 54 1.84 -8.70 -9.92
N LEU A 55 2.32 -9.51 -8.96
CA LEU A 55 2.47 -9.07 -7.56
C LEU A 55 3.50 -7.97 -7.38
N ALA A 56 4.59 -7.99 -8.15
CA ALA A 56 5.57 -6.91 -8.14
C ALA A 56 4.95 -5.59 -8.60
N ALA A 57 4.17 -5.62 -9.69
CA ALA A 57 3.48 -4.43 -10.21
C ALA A 57 2.44 -3.88 -9.21
N GLU A 58 1.66 -4.75 -8.56
CA GLU A 58 0.73 -4.33 -7.51
C GLU A 58 1.44 -3.67 -6.32
N TYR A 59 2.59 -4.23 -5.92
CA TYR A 59 3.38 -3.68 -4.83
C TYR A 59 3.97 -2.31 -5.17
N GLU A 60 4.49 -2.13 -6.39
CA GLU A 60 4.98 -0.84 -6.85
C GLU A 60 3.86 0.21 -6.92
N ALA A 61 2.68 -0.16 -7.40
CA ALA A 61 1.50 0.70 -7.42
C ALA A 61 1.09 1.11 -5.99
N PHE A 62 1.07 0.16 -5.06
CA PHE A 62 0.79 0.43 -3.64
C PHE A 62 1.81 1.41 -3.03
N GLN A 63 3.11 1.20 -3.26
CA GLN A 63 4.14 2.11 -2.76
C GLN A 63 4.01 3.51 -3.34
N THR A 64 3.73 3.61 -4.64
CA THR A 64 3.54 4.89 -5.33
C THR A 64 2.35 5.64 -4.74
N HIS A 65 1.24 4.94 -4.53
CA HIS A 65 0.06 5.52 -3.91
C HIS A 65 0.32 5.96 -2.46
N ALA A 66 1.01 5.14 -1.66
CA ALA A 66 1.36 5.48 -0.28
C ALA A 66 2.22 6.77 -0.22
N ARG A 67 3.22 6.90 -1.10
CA ARG A 67 4.04 8.12 -1.18
C ARG A 67 3.21 9.35 -1.59
N ALA A 68 2.24 9.19 -2.50
CA ALA A 68 1.36 10.29 -2.89
C ALA A 68 0.45 10.73 -1.73
N VAL A 69 -0.06 9.79 -0.95
CA VAL A 69 -0.87 10.09 0.26
C VAL A 69 -0.02 10.80 1.31
N ASP A 70 1.21 10.36 1.54
CA ASP A 70 2.13 11.04 2.47
C ASP A 70 2.44 12.47 2.00
N ALA A 71 2.69 12.67 0.70
CA ALA A 71 2.93 14.01 0.14
C ALA A 71 1.73 14.94 0.32
N LEU A 72 0.51 14.45 0.04
CA LEU A 72 -0.73 15.22 0.26
C LEU A 72 -0.96 15.55 1.73
N ARG A 73 -0.66 14.62 2.64
CA ARG A 73 -0.75 14.86 4.08
C ARG A 73 0.23 15.95 4.53
N ASP A 74 1.46 15.90 4.04
CA ASP A 74 2.50 16.86 4.41
C ASP A 74 2.18 18.25 3.83
N GLU A 75 1.64 18.33 2.61
CA GLU A 75 1.11 19.57 2.02
C GLU A 75 -0.06 20.15 2.82
N ALA A 76 -1.06 19.33 3.15
CA ALA A 76 -2.21 19.75 3.95
C ALA A 76 -1.78 20.27 5.33
N LYS A 77 -0.82 19.59 5.97
CA LYS A 77 -0.26 20.03 7.25
C LYS A 77 0.48 21.36 7.11
N SER A 78 1.32 21.51 6.09
CA SER A 78 2.05 22.76 5.84
C SER A 78 1.11 23.93 5.54
N SER A 79 0.04 23.71 4.76
CA SER A 79 -0.97 24.74 4.48
C SER A 79 -1.71 25.15 5.75
N THR A 80 -2.14 24.16 6.54
CA THR A 80 -2.86 24.41 7.81
C THR A 80 -1.97 25.16 8.81
N ASP A 81 -0.70 24.78 8.94
CA ASP A 81 0.25 25.45 9.84
C ASP A 81 0.48 26.91 9.43
N GLU A 82 0.58 27.18 8.13
CA GLU A 82 0.74 28.54 7.60
C GLU A 82 -0.53 29.38 7.77
N GLU A 83 -1.70 28.82 7.47
CA GLU A 83 -2.99 29.48 7.69
C GLU A 83 -3.21 29.81 9.17
N LEU A 84 -2.90 28.87 10.08
CA LEU A 84 -2.95 29.11 11.52
C LEU A 84 -1.97 30.20 11.96
N ARG A 85 -0.77 30.23 11.36
CA ARG A 85 0.22 31.29 11.65
C ARG A 85 -0.28 32.65 11.21
N LEU A 86 -0.85 32.76 10.00
CA LEU A 86 -1.43 33.99 9.47
C LEU A 86 -2.63 34.44 10.30
N LEU A 87 -3.51 33.52 10.69
CA LEU A 87 -4.66 33.82 11.54
C LEU A 87 -4.22 34.34 12.93
N ARG A 88 -3.20 33.71 13.54
CA ARG A 88 -2.61 34.17 14.80
C ARG A 88 -1.99 35.56 14.67
N LEU A 89 -1.31 35.85 13.56
CA LEU A 89 -0.75 37.17 13.30
C LEU A 89 -1.86 38.21 13.16
N HIS A 90 -2.91 37.89 12.38
CA HIS A 90 -4.05 38.76 12.19
C HIS A 90 -4.74 39.12 13.51
N PHE A 91 -5.02 38.14 14.39
CA PHE A 91 -5.60 38.41 15.71
C PHE A 91 -4.66 39.13 16.67
N LYS A 92 -3.34 38.97 16.52
CA LYS A 92 -2.36 39.74 17.28
C LYS A 92 -2.37 41.22 16.88
N GLU A 93 -2.57 41.50 15.60
CA GLU A 93 -2.64 42.85 15.04
C GLU A 93 -4.03 43.48 15.20
N ASN A 94 -5.09 42.66 15.31
CA ASN A 94 -6.49 43.08 15.47
C ASN A 94 -7.14 42.37 16.68
N PRO A 95 -6.87 42.84 17.91
CA PRO A 95 -7.33 42.16 19.13
C PRO A 95 -8.85 42.17 19.33
N ASP A 96 -9.56 43.12 18.73
CA ASP A 96 -11.01 43.22 18.84
C ASP A 96 -11.72 42.15 17.99
N ASP A 97 -11.17 41.78 16.84
CA ASP A 97 -11.66 40.69 15.99
C ASP A 97 -11.63 39.34 16.73
N MET A 98 -10.62 39.13 17.59
CA MET A 98 -10.53 37.94 18.44
C MET A 98 -11.65 37.90 19.49
N LYS A 99 -12.02 39.05 20.07
CA LYS A 99 -13.13 39.13 21.04
C LYS A 99 -14.48 38.88 20.36
N GLU A 100 -14.65 39.39 19.15
CA GLU A 100 -15.85 39.14 18.35
C GLU A 100 -15.96 37.66 17.96
N LEU A 101 -14.85 37.03 17.57
CA LEU A 101 -14.81 35.58 17.32
C LEU A 101 -15.17 34.77 18.57
N GLN A 102 -14.62 35.12 19.75
CA GLN A 102 -14.97 34.45 21.01
C GLN A 102 -16.45 34.56 21.32
N LYS A 103 -17.04 35.74 21.11
CA LYS A 103 -18.47 35.96 21.31
C LYS A 103 -19.32 35.09 20.37
N ILE A 104 -18.95 34.96 19.10
CA ILE A 104 -19.64 34.09 18.13
C ILE A 104 -19.52 32.61 18.56
N ILE A 105 -18.34 32.16 18.98
CA ILE A 105 -18.12 30.78 19.44
C ILE A 105 -18.97 30.47 20.69
N GLU A 106 -19.04 31.39 21.65
CA GLU A 106 -19.86 31.25 22.86
C GLU A 106 -21.37 31.22 22.55
N GLU A 107 -21.82 31.96 21.53
CA GLU A 107 -23.21 31.98 21.08
C GLU A 107 -23.60 30.71 20.29
N GLU A 108 -22.71 30.18 19.45
CA GLU A 108 -22.98 28.99 18.63
C GLU A 108 -22.70 27.66 19.35
N PHE A 109 -21.73 27.66 20.26
CA PHE A 109 -21.30 26.49 21.04
C PHE A 109 -21.29 26.80 22.55
N PRO A 110 -22.45 27.10 23.16
CA PRO A 110 -22.50 27.37 24.59
C PRO A 110 -22.02 26.14 25.37
N GLU A 111 -21.01 26.32 26.20
CA GLU A 111 -20.55 25.29 27.13
C GLU A 111 -21.74 24.85 28.01
N LYS A 112 -22.01 23.54 28.07
CA LYS A 112 -23.06 22.95 28.91
C LYS A 112 -22.65 22.91 30.38
#